data_AF-W9C8H3-F1
#
_entry.id   AF-W9C8H3-F1
#
_cell.length_a   1.000
_cell.length_b   1.000
_cell.length_c   1.000
_cell.angle_alpha   90.00
_cell.angle_beta   90.00
_cell.angle_gamma   90.00
#
_symmetry.space_group_name_H-M   'P 1'
#
loop_
_entity.id
_entity.type
_entity.pdbx_description
1 polymer ?
#
loop_
_entity_poly.entity_id
_entity_poly.type
_entity_poly.pdbx_seq_one_letter_code
_entity_poly.pdbx_strand_id
1 'polypeptide(L)'
;MWDKLINEDKMGENAEESHISSHSNGNSNGGNEVDTITTSPASSPPGTDVQFYIHPQNTISETLIPILYKNLPYSNPIYSRMLAPHNIPSRHCLFAATFPPNDPVPALYTIVFSDRSRKNESQIWIFNPLITPSYPQPLSQEHSSSLTTHLQVLLTFLKNTIIPQAPGHPFDPILKFACLHETITDSLTTLLASQSASQPSSVPTSTPLIAHHTTWNLYLIPTTPSTHLLSYPPPHPFTISRVPPQHIPLVISTSAIPREASTLLAQPSLCLLTPSSPSSPSSSSSPPSQTSSTSSPPSPQQITTWSYIGIDGTLSTLYVLPTHRNLGLATYIARELVGRLGRGEFKDLGFNGESGWVHADVKEGNVGSEGVMRALGGKKAWVSSYLWVDCGGLHG
;
A
#
# COMPACT_ATOMS: atom_id res chain seq x y z
N MET A 1 4.52 -26.70 -6.73
CA MET A 1 5.57 -26.17 -5.83
C MET A 1 5.16 -24.88 -5.13
N TRP A 2 3.93 -24.37 -5.33
CA TRP A 2 3.36 -23.23 -4.59
C TRP A 2 2.39 -23.66 -3.47
N ASP A 3 1.99 -24.94 -3.41
CA ASP A 3 1.03 -25.45 -2.41
C ASP A 3 1.67 -25.92 -1.09
N LYS A 4 3.00 -26.05 -1.01
CA LYS A 4 3.68 -26.64 0.16
C LYS A 4 4.04 -25.65 1.27
N LEU A 5 3.84 -24.35 1.07
CA LEU A 5 4.05 -23.32 2.10
C LEU A 5 2.73 -22.88 2.78
N ILE A 6 1.60 -23.50 2.42
CA ILE A 6 0.25 -23.06 2.80
C ILE A 6 -0.27 -23.73 4.09
N ASN A 7 0.37 -24.79 4.58
CA ASN A 7 -0.19 -25.61 5.67
C ASN A 7 0.28 -25.25 7.08
N GLU A 8 1.24 -24.34 7.27
CA GLU A 8 1.70 -23.99 8.63
C GLU A 8 0.89 -22.85 9.29
N ASP A 9 0.21 -22.00 8.52
CA ASP A 9 -0.49 -20.80 9.04
C ASP A 9 -2.01 -20.96 9.26
N LYS A 10 -2.59 -22.15 9.04
CA LYS A 10 -4.05 -22.37 9.17
C LYS A 10 -4.51 -23.19 10.37
N MET A 11 -3.63 -23.48 11.32
CA MET A 11 -3.97 -24.25 12.53
C MET A 11 -3.82 -23.38 13.78
N GLY A 12 -4.80 -22.52 14.05
CA GLY A 12 -4.77 -21.76 15.30
C GLY A 12 -5.79 -20.65 15.44
N GLU A 13 -7.08 -20.90 15.19
CA GLU A 13 -8.12 -20.04 15.77
C GLU A 13 -9.43 -20.85 15.86
N ASN A 14 -9.66 -21.42 17.04
CA ASN A 14 -10.94 -21.98 17.44
C ASN A 14 -11.87 -20.84 17.84
N ALA A 15 -13.10 -20.91 17.35
CA ALA A 15 -14.21 -20.05 17.69
C ALA A 15 -14.67 -20.28 19.14
N GLU A 16 -14.83 -19.21 19.89
CA GLU A 16 -15.78 -19.13 21.00
C GLU A 16 -16.63 -17.86 20.85
N GLU A 17 -17.85 -18.05 20.35
CA GLU A 17 -18.93 -17.08 20.44
C GLU A 17 -19.39 -17.00 21.90
N SER A 18 -19.46 -15.79 22.46
CA SER A 18 -20.23 -15.52 23.68
C SER A 18 -21.21 -14.38 23.47
N HIS A 19 -22.48 -14.73 23.62
CA HIS A 19 -23.64 -13.86 23.69
C HIS A 19 -23.54 -12.89 24.87
N ILE A 20 -23.74 -11.59 24.64
CA ILE A 20 -24.19 -10.68 25.71
C ILE A 20 -25.35 -9.78 25.23
N SER A 21 -26.43 -9.96 25.99
CA SER A 21 -27.70 -9.25 26.12
C SER A 21 -27.67 -7.72 25.97
N SER A 22 -28.65 -7.22 25.22
CA SER A 22 -29.14 -5.85 25.16
C SER A 22 -29.74 -5.36 26.48
N HIS A 23 -29.33 -4.19 26.99
CA HIS A 23 -30.16 -3.36 27.86
C HIS A 23 -30.13 -1.90 27.38
N SER A 24 -31.34 -1.42 27.06
CA SER A 24 -31.68 -0.04 26.75
C SER A 24 -31.72 0.80 28.03
N ASN A 25 -31.23 2.05 27.96
CA ASN A 25 -31.87 3.16 28.65
C ASN A 25 -31.51 4.46 27.94
N GLY A 26 -32.54 5.23 27.59
CA GLY A 26 -32.39 6.60 27.12
C GLY A 26 -32.27 7.57 28.28
N ASN A 27 -31.65 8.73 28.04
CA ASN A 27 -32.31 9.99 28.30
C ASN A 27 -31.66 11.17 27.55
N SER A 28 -32.47 12.21 27.47
CA SER A 28 -32.47 13.45 26.71
C SER A 28 -31.36 14.50 26.93
N ASN A 29 -31.27 15.35 25.90
CA ASN A 29 -31.09 16.82 25.89
C ASN A 29 -29.75 17.49 26.23
N GLY A 30 -29.40 18.46 25.37
CA GLY A 30 -28.62 19.64 25.74
C GLY A 30 -27.66 20.08 24.66
N GLY A 31 -28.06 21.05 23.82
CA GLY A 31 -27.13 21.75 22.94
C GLY A 31 -26.22 22.70 23.72
N ASN A 32 -25.02 22.93 23.20
CA ASN A 32 -24.38 24.24 23.18
C ASN A 32 -23.16 24.26 22.26
N GLU A 33 -22.98 25.45 21.72
CA GLU A 33 -22.02 25.93 20.73
C GLU A 33 -20.72 26.39 21.43
N VAL A 34 -19.66 26.56 20.61
CA VAL A 34 -18.41 27.33 20.85
C VAL A 34 -17.35 26.73 21.81
N ASP A 35 -16.18 26.35 21.30
CA ASP A 35 -14.94 27.14 21.39
C ASP A 35 -13.69 26.38 20.91
N THR A 36 -12.86 27.11 20.17
CA THR A 36 -11.61 26.65 19.55
C THR A 36 -10.51 26.74 20.60
N ILE A 37 -9.98 25.62 21.07
CA ILE A 37 -8.90 25.61 22.06
C ILE A 37 -7.56 25.48 21.33
N THR A 38 -6.88 26.61 21.18
CA THR A 38 -5.45 26.71 20.93
C THR A 38 -4.72 26.72 22.27
N THR A 39 -3.95 25.69 22.59
CA THR A 39 -3.06 25.69 23.75
C THR A 39 -1.66 25.27 23.33
N SER A 40 -0.75 26.25 23.25
CA SER A 40 0.70 26.03 23.23
C SER A 40 1.22 25.85 24.66
N PRO A 41 2.11 24.89 24.95
CA PRO A 41 2.88 24.88 26.19
C PRO A 41 4.22 25.60 26.04
N ALA A 42 4.71 26.05 27.20
CA ALA A 42 5.84 26.92 27.43
C ALA A 42 7.21 26.34 27.01
N SER A 43 8.15 27.27 26.83
CA SER A 43 9.50 27.13 26.27
C SER A 43 10.43 26.16 27.02
N SER A 44 10.93 25.17 26.29
CA SER A 44 12.06 24.29 26.64
C SER A 44 13.40 24.86 26.11
N PRO A 45 14.56 24.50 26.70
CA PRO A 45 15.89 25.01 26.34
C PRO A 45 16.39 24.47 24.97
N PRO A 46 17.42 25.07 24.35
CA PRO A 46 17.75 24.87 22.93
C PRO A 46 18.57 23.60 22.70
N GLY A 47 17.89 22.46 22.66
CA GLY A 47 18.12 21.39 21.70
C GLY A 47 16.82 21.28 20.91
N THR A 48 16.85 21.27 19.57
CA THR A 48 15.63 21.26 18.76
C THR A 48 14.73 20.09 19.17
N ASP A 49 13.68 20.39 19.92
CA ASP A 49 12.69 19.42 20.36
C ASP A 49 11.96 18.93 19.12
N VAL A 50 12.26 17.70 18.69
CA VAL A 50 11.65 17.12 17.50
C VAL A 50 10.19 16.87 17.83
N GLN A 51 9.28 17.47 17.06
CA GLN A 51 7.84 17.23 17.19
C GLN A 51 7.19 17.11 15.81
N PHE A 52 6.09 16.36 15.73
CA PHE A 52 5.30 16.25 14.51
C PHE A 52 4.16 17.28 14.50
N TYR A 53 4.02 17.96 13.38
CA TYR A 53 2.94 18.91 13.11
C TYR A 53 2.01 18.30 12.07
N ILE A 54 0.70 18.44 12.30
CA ILE A 54 -0.32 18.02 11.34
C ILE A 54 -0.34 19.04 10.20
N HIS A 55 -0.23 18.56 8.97
CA HIS A 55 -0.48 19.33 7.76
C HIS A 55 -1.93 19.12 7.32
N PRO A 56 -2.75 20.18 7.24
CA PRO A 56 -4.11 20.05 6.74
C PRO A 56 -4.17 19.41 5.36
N GLN A 57 -5.10 18.49 5.16
CA GLN A 57 -5.18 17.73 3.91
C GLN A 57 -5.34 18.64 2.67
N ASN A 58 -6.06 19.75 2.79
CA ASN A 58 -6.27 20.70 1.70
C ASN A 58 -5.03 21.52 1.33
N THR A 59 -3.97 21.50 2.15
CA THR A 59 -2.73 22.26 1.89
C THR A 59 -1.55 21.38 1.51
N ILE A 60 -1.68 20.04 1.55
CA ILE A 60 -0.53 19.14 1.33
C ILE A 60 0.10 19.29 -0.07
N SER A 61 -0.70 19.67 -1.08
CA SER A 61 -0.23 19.93 -2.44
C SER A 61 0.80 21.07 -2.51
N GLU A 62 0.75 21.99 -1.56
CA GLU A 62 1.64 23.14 -1.44
C GLU A 62 2.75 22.87 -0.42
N THR A 63 2.46 22.12 0.66
CA THR A 63 3.41 21.96 1.78
C THR A 63 4.27 20.69 1.70
N LEU A 64 3.70 19.52 1.37
CA LEU A 64 4.40 18.23 1.48
C LEU A 64 4.73 17.61 0.12
N ILE A 65 3.79 17.68 -0.83
CA ILE A 65 3.94 17.07 -2.16
C ILE A 65 5.17 17.61 -2.92
N PRO A 66 5.49 18.93 -2.92
CA PRO A 66 6.67 19.43 -3.60
C PRO A 66 7.98 18.92 -3.00
N ILE A 67 8.00 18.66 -1.69
CA ILE A 67 9.18 18.12 -0.98
C ILE A 67 9.37 16.66 -1.37
N LEU A 68 8.31 15.86 -1.34
CA LEU A 68 8.35 14.47 -1.76
C LEU A 68 8.74 14.36 -3.24
N TYR A 69 8.18 15.20 -4.12
CA TYR A 69 8.49 15.20 -5.55
C TYR A 69 9.99 15.38 -5.83
N LYS A 70 10.67 16.30 -5.12
CA LYS A 70 12.11 16.53 -5.25
C LYS A 70 12.97 15.32 -4.87
N ASN A 71 12.42 14.38 -4.11
CA ASN A 71 13.10 13.18 -3.63
C ASN A 71 12.70 11.91 -4.41
N LEU A 72 11.97 12.05 -5.53
CA LEU A 72 11.71 10.91 -6.41
C LEU A 72 13.03 10.36 -6.97
N PRO A 73 13.16 9.03 -7.13
CA PRO A 73 12.13 8.00 -6.90
C PRO A 73 11.98 7.50 -5.45
N TYR A 74 12.83 7.93 -4.51
CA TYR A 74 12.88 7.40 -3.14
C TYR A 74 11.63 7.67 -2.31
N SER A 75 10.96 8.78 -2.58
CA SER A 75 9.69 9.16 -1.97
C SER A 75 8.45 8.59 -2.69
N ASN A 76 8.60 7.88 -3.82
CA ASN A 76 7.49 7.55 -4.71
C ASN A 76 6.30 6.86 -4.00
N PRO A 77 6.52 5.90 -3.08
CA PRO A 77 5.38 5.25 -2.44
C PRO A 77 4.55 6.19 -1.58
N ILE A 78 5.18 7.02 -0.73
CA ILE A 78 4.46 7.98 0.12
C ILE A 78 3.88 9.13 -0.72
N TYR A 79 4.59 9.57 -1.77
CA TYR A 79 4.13 10.58 -2.72
C TYR A 79 2.81 10.15 -3.36
N SER A 80 2.81 8.95 -3.96
CA SER A 80 1.62 8.39 -4.59
C SER A 80 0.51 8.14 -3.57
N ARG A 81 0.88 7.66 -2.37
CA ARG A 81 -0.07 7.39 -1.30
C ARG A 81 -0.78 8.66 -0.82
N MET A 82 -0.08 9.77 -0.69
CA MET A 82 -0.67 11.05 -0.27
C MET A 82 -1.60 11.62 -1.35
N LEU A 83 -1.25 11.46 -2.63
CA LEU A 83 -2.06 11.89 -3.78
C LEU A 83 -3.21 10.94 -4.11
N ALA A 84 -3.31 9.80 -3.44
CA ALA A 84 -4.34 8.82 -3.75
C ALA A 84 -5.75 9.44 -3.62
N PRO A 85 -6.61 9.31 -4.64
CA PRO A 85 -7.97 9.88 -4.63
C PRO A 85 -8.88 9.24 -3.57
N HIS A 86 -8.43 8.14 -2.99
CA HIS A 86 -9.09 7.43 -1.91
C HIS A 86 -8.98 8.16 -0.58
N ASN A 87 -8.06 9.11 -0.45
CA ASN A 87 -7.91 9.93 0.75
C ASN A 87 -9.03 10.99 0.76
N ILE A 88 -10.28 10.57 0.92
CA ILE A 88 -11.40 11.51 1.04
C ILE A 88 -11.46 12.08 2.47
N PRO A 89 -11.94 13.33 2.68
CA PRO A 89 -11.94 13.96 4.00
C PRO A 89 -12.60 13.13 5.10
N SER A 90 -13.66 12.37 4.79
CA SER A 90 -14.35 11.50 5.75
C SER A 90 -13.54 10.32 6.25
N ARG A 91 -12.37 10.03 5.68
CA ARG A 91 -11.42 9.04 6.23
C ARG A 91 -10.54 9.61 7.33
N HIS A 92 -10.45 10.95 7.41
CA HIS A 92 -9.60 11.65 8.37
C HIS A 92 -8.16 11.13 8.38
N CYS A 93 -7.56 10.98 7.19
CA CYS A 93 -6.15 10.61 7.06
C CYS A 93 -5.27 11.68 7.72
N LEU A 94 -4.22 11.23 8.41
CA LEU A 94 -3.19 12.11 8.98
C LEU A 94 -2.07 12.31 7.96
N PHE A 95 -1.74 13.58 7.75
CA PHE A 95 -0.55 14.03 7.05
C PHE A 95 0.25 14.83 8.06
N ALA A 96 1.48 14.44 8.34
CA ALA A 96 2.30 15.13 9.32
C ALA A 96 3.77 15.15 8.93
N ALA A 97 4.51 16.11 9.49
CA ALA A 97 5.95 16.19 9.32
C ALA A 97 6.62 16.78 10.56
N THR A 98 7.94 16.66 10.66
CA THR A 98 8.73 17.22 11.78
C THR A 98 8.99 18.74 11.65
N PHE A 99 8.22 19.43 10.82
CA PHE A 99 8.26 20.88 10.62
C PHE A 99 6.83 21.41 10.46
N PRO A 100 6.51 22.64 10.90
CA PRO A 100 5.17 23.21 10.77
C PRO A 100 4.76 23.43 9.31
N PRO A 101 3.45 23.50 9.02
CA PRO A 101 2.96 24.02 7.74
C PRO A 101 3.47 25.45 7.50
N ASN A 102 3.99 25.71 6.29
CA ASN A 102 4.51 27.00 5.81
C ASN A 102 5.86 27.47 6.37
N ASP A 103 6.45 26.73 7.31
CA ASP A 103 7.80 27.02 7.79
C ASP A 103 8.87 26.51 6.81
N PRO A 104 10.09 27.08 6.84
CA PRO A 104 11.21 26.54 6.09
C PRO A 104 11.48 25.07 6.44
N VAL A 105 11.65 24.23 5.42
CA VAL A 105 11.93 22.81 5.60
C VAL A 105 13.37 22.64 6.12
N PRO A 106 13.56 21.99 7.29
CA PRO A 106 14.91 21.76 7.82
C PRO A 106 15.68 20.78 6.93
N ALA A 107 17.01 20.72 7.09
CA ALA A 107 17.85 19.80 6.31
C ALA A 107 17.49 18.33 6.56
N LEU A 108 17.18 18.00 7.81
CA LEU A 108 16.72 16.68 8.22
C LEU A 108 15.28 16.77 8.72
N TYR A 109 14.40 15.93 8.17
CA TYR A 109 12.98 15.90 8.50
C TYR A 109 12.41 14.50 8.33
N THR A 110 11.25 14.25 8.92
CA THR A 110 10.44 13.06 8.61
C THR A 110 9.06 13.51 8.17
N ILE A 111 8.56 12.94 7.06
CA ILE A 111 7.17 13.09 6.60
C ILE A 111 6.47 11.75 6.82
N VAL A 112 5.24 11.80 7.33
CA VAL A 112 4.40 10.63 7.57
C VAL A 112 3.01 10.81 6.95
N PHE A 113 2.51 9.73 6.36
CA PHE A 113 1.09 9.56 6.05
C PHE A 113 0.54 8.44 6.93
N SER A 114 -0.63 8.63 7.54
CA SER A 114 -1.32 7.59 8.31
C SER A 114 -2.82 7.55 8.01
N ASP A 115 -3.35 6.36 7.71
CA ASP A 115 -4.79 6.09 7.58
C ASP A 115 -5.16 4.90 8.45
N ARG A 116 -5.48 5.17 9.72
CA ARG A 116 -5.86 4.16 10.72
C ARG A 116 -7.20 3.48 10.44
N SER A 117 -8.03 4.05 9.56
CA SER A 117 -9.32 3.44 9.17
C SER A 117 -9.13 2.22 8.25
N ARG A 118 -7.92 2.00 7.72
CA ARG A 118 -7.57 0.82 6.94
C ARG A 118 -7.18 -0.33 7.87
N LYS A 119 -8.21 -1.01 8.36
CA LYS A 119 -8.11 -2.14 9.31
C LYS A 119 -6.97 -3.11 8.96
N ASN A 120 -7.11 -3.85 7.86
CA ASN A 120 -6.22 -4.97 7.52
C ASN A 120 -5.05 -4.58 6.62
N GLU A 121 -5.08 -3.39 6.02
CA GLU A 121 -3.99 -2.93 5.14
C GLU A 121 -2.93 -2.18 5.95
N SER A 122 -1.78 -1.91 5.33
CA SER A 122 -0.80 -0.96 5.88
C SER A 122 -1.47 0.39 6.12
N GLN A 123 -1.08 1.02 7.23
CA GLN A 123 -1.70 2.25 7.71
C GLN A 123 -0.72 3.41 7.62
N ILE A 124 0.58 3.18 7.83
CA ILE A 124 1.57 4.23 8.02
C ILE A 124 2.70 4.13 7.00
N TRP A 125 3.01 5.24 6.33
CA TRP A 125 4.12 5.40 5.38
C TRP A 125 5.05 6.49 5.89
N ILE A 126 6.35 6.22 5.87
CA ILE A 126 7.37 7.14 6.39
C ILE A 126 8.35 7.48 5.27
N PHE A 127 8.71 8.76 5.18
CA PHE A 127 9.83 9.22 4.39
C PHE A 127 10.77 10.08 5.23
N ASN A 128 12.07 9.85 5.08
CA ASN A 128 13.13 10.64 5.68
C ASN A 128 14.27 10.75 4.66
N PRO A 129 14.88 11.92 4.43
CA PRO A 129 15.89 12.11 3.39
C PRO A 129 17.15 11.27 3.61
N LEU A 130 17.38 10.74 4.81
CA LEU A 130 18.48 9.80 5.10
C LEU A 130 18.41 8.48 4.31
N ILE A 131 17.27 8.14 3.70
CA ILE A 131 17.15 6.97 2.81
C ILE A 131 17.57 7.26 1.37
N THR A 132 17.92 8.51 1.06
CA THR A 132 18.30 8.94 -0.29
C THR A 132 19.82 8.84 -0.50
N PRO A 133 20.31 8.78 -1.76
CA PRO A 133 21.73 8.73 -2.07
C PRO A 133 22.53 9.96 -1.65
N SER A 134 21.85 11.04 -1.26
CA SER A 134 22.47 12.24 -0.71
C SER A 134 23.20 11.95 0.61
N TYR A 135 22.86 10.85 1.28
CA TYR A 135 23.47 10.43 2.53
C TYR A 135 24.20 9.09 2.35
N PRO A 136 25.46 8.97 2.81
CA PRO A 136 26.20 7.72 2.72
C PRO A 136 25.56 6.64 3.59
N GLN A 137 25.61 5.40 3.10
CA GLN A 137 25.23 4.21 3.85
C GLN A 137 26.47 3.36 4.17
N PRO A 138 26.61 2.84 5.40
CA PRO A 138 25.72 3.02 6.55
C PRO A 138 25.72 4.47 7.06
N LEU A 139 24.62 4.87 7.72
CA LEU A 139 24.49 6.20 8.30
C LEU A 139 25.58 6.48 9.36
N SER A 140 25.96 7.74 9.51
CA SER A 140 26.78 8.18 10.65
C SER A 140 26.03 7.98 11.97
N GLN A 141 26.77 7.95 13.09
CA GLN A 141 26.16 7.84 14.42
C GLN A 141 25.18 9.00 14.67
N GLU A 142 25.53 10.22 14.27
CA GLU A 142 24.68 11.40 14.43
C GLU A 142 23.36 11.27 13.65
N HIS A 143 23.42 10.87 12.38
CA HIS A 143 22.22 10.66 11.57
C HIS A 143 21.36 9.50 12.08
N SER A 144 22.01 8.40 12.53
CA SER A 144 21.30 7.25 13.11
C SER A 144 20.58 7.61 14.40
N SER A 145 21.23 8.40 15.27
CA SER A 145 20.61 8.93 16.49
C SER A 145 19.45 9.87 16.17
N SER A 146 19.62 10.77 15.20
CA SER A 146 18.56 11.70 14.78
C SER A 146 17.34 10.98 14.20
N LEU A 147 17.55 9.97 13.34
CA LEU A 147 16.47 9.14 12.81
C LEU A 147 15.73 8.39 13.93
N THR A 148 16.47 7.80 14.87
CA THR A 148 15.90 7.13 16.05
C THR A 148 15.01 8.07 16.85
N THR A 149 15.48 9.30 17.12
CA THR A 149 14.68 10.33 17.80
C THR A 149 13.40 10.66 17.03
N HIS A 150 13.49 10.88 15.71
CA HIS A 150 12.30 11.14 14.88
C HIS A 150 11.30 9.98 14.94
N LEU A 151 11.76 8.72 14.91
CA LEU A 151 10.89 7.54 14.98
C LEU A 151 10.27 7.36 16.37
N GLN A 152 11.00 7.66 17.45
CA GLN A 152 10.46 7.65 18.81
C GLN A 152 9.35 8.68 18.97
N VAL A 153 9.60 9.93 18.56
CA VAL A 153 8.59 11.00 18.59
C VAL A 153 7.40 10.64 17.71
N LEU A 154 7.63 10.00 16.55
CA LEU A 154 6.54 9.53 15.68
C LEU A 154 5.63 8.52 16.38
N LEU A 155 6.20 7.54 17.09
CA LEU A 155 5.42 6.55 17.83
C LEU A 155 4.55 7.22 18.90
N THR A 156 5.13 8.14 19.68
CA THR A 156 4.40 8.93 20.67
C THR A 156 3.30 9.78 20.04
N PHE A 157 3.61 10.47 18.93
CA PHE A 157 2.65 11.27 18.17
C PHE A 157 1.47 10.42 17.66
N LEU A 158 1.74 9.27 17.02
CA LEU A 158 0.70 8.39 16.49
C LEU A 158 -0.15 7.74 17.58
N LYS A 159 0.45 7.42 18.73
CA LYS A 159 -0.24 6.87 19.91
C LYS A 159 -1.19 7.91 20.53
N ASN A 160 -0.74 9.15 20.65
CA ASN A 160 -1.47 10.22 21.33
C ASN A 160 -2.45 10.98 20.42
N THR A 161 -2.36 10.83 19.10
CA THR A 161 -3.28 11.47 18.16
C THR A 161 -4.60 10.70 18.08
N ILE A 162 -5.64 11.25 18.71
CA ILE A 162 -7.00 10.70 18.71
C ILE A 162 -7.81 11.34 17.57
N ILE A 163 -8.46 10.52 16.75
CA ILE A 163 -9.29 10.98 15.62
C ILE A 163 -10.67 10.32 15.73
N PRO A 164 -11.56 10.82 16.60
CA PRO A 164 -12.81 10.13 16.91
C PRO A 164 -13.78 10.09 15.73
N GLN A 165 -13.63 10.99 14.74
CA GLN A 165 -14.46 11.03 13.54
C GLN A 165 -14.04 10.02 12.47
N ALA A 166 -12.84 9.43 12.59
CA ALA A 166 -12.34 8.49 11.61
C ALA A 166 -13.10 7.14 11.67
N PRO A 167 -13.42 6.53 10.52
CA PRO A 167 -14.10 5.23 10.50
C PRO A 167 -13.29 4.16 11.24
N GLY A 168 -13.95 3.43 12.15
CA GLY A 168 -13.33 2.36 12.92
C GLY A 168 -12.62 2.80 14.20
N HIS A 169 -12.83 4.04 14.67
CA HIS A 169 -12.44 4.47 16.01
C HIS A 169 -13.32 3.78 17.10
N PRO A 170 -12.77 3.40 18.28
CA PRO A 170 -11.36 3.46 18.66
C PRO A 170 -10.53 2.45 17.87
N PHE A 171 -9.32 2.87 17.49
CA PHE A 171 -8.43 2.03 16.68
C PHE A 171 -7.73 0.96 17.51
N ASP A 172 -7.43 -0.16 16.84
CA ASP A 172 -6.54 -1.20 17.35
C ASP A 172 -5.18 -0.60 17.77
N PRO A 173 -4.60 -0.96 18.93
CA PRO A 173 -3.29 -0.46 19.37
C PRO A 173 -2.14 -0.86 18.45
N ILE A 174 -2.33 -1.85 17.58
CA ILE A 174 -1.33 -2.29 16.61
C ILE A 174 -1.26 -1.31 15.44
N LEU A 175 -0.09 -0.68 15.29
CA LEU A 175 0.26 0.18 14.17
C LEU A 175 0.90 -0.62 13.03
N LYS A 176 0.37 -0.47 11.81
CA LYS A 176 0.84 -1.21 10.62
C LYS A 176 1.71 -0.31 9.74
N PHE A 177 3.02 -0.43 9.89
CA PHE A 177 4.01 0.35 9.16
C PHE A 177 4.37 -0.31 7.82
N ALA A 178 4.43 0.50 6.76
CA ALA A 178 5.13 0.22 5.53
C ALA A 178 6.48 0.96 5.58
N CYS A 179 7.52 0.28 6.06
CA CYS A 179 8.89 0.79 6.14
C CYS A 179 9.57 0.54 4.79
N LEU A 180 9.59 1.56 3.94
CA LEU A 180 10.02 1.42 2.56
C LEU A 180 11.53 1.58 2.38
N HIS A 181 12.34 1.28 3.40
CA HIS A 181 13.79 1.21 3.33
C HIS A 181 14.33 0.48 4.57
N GLU A 182 15.42 -0.29 4.44
CA GLU A 182 16.05 -1.00 5.55
C GLU A 182 16.48 -0.06 6.66
N THR A 183 17.07 1.10 6.35
CA THR A 183 17.47 2.11 7.35
C THR A 183 16.34 2.50 8.30
N ILE A 184 15.13 2.71 7.81
CA ILE A 184 13.97 3.02 8.66
C ILE A 184 13.57 1.79 9.48
N THR A 185 13.59 0.61 8.83
CA THR A 185 13.26 -0.67 9.47
C THR A 185 14.20 -0.99 10.63
N ASP A 186 15.51 -0.87 10.40
CA ASP A 186 16.57 -1.21 11.35
C ASP A 186 16.54 -0.26 12.55
N SER A 187 16.39 1.04 12.30
CA SER A 187 16.24 2.04 13.38
C SER A 187 14.98 1.78 14.21
N LEU A 188 13.83 1.52 13.57
CA LEU A 188 12.57 1.25 14.28
C LEU A 188 12.65 -0.05 15.08
N THR A 189 13.19 -1.12 14.50
CA THR A 189 13.33 -2.43 15.17
C THR A 189 14.27 -2.33 16.37
N THR A 190 15.40 -1.64 16.21
CA THR A 190 16.37 -1.40 17.29
C THR A 190 15.75 -0.59 18.43
N LEU A 191 15.02 0.48 18.10
CA LEU A 191 14.27 1.29 19.06
C LEU A 191 13.30 0.43 19.87
N LEU A 192 12.45 -0.35 19.20
CA LEU A 192 11.44 -1.20 19.86
C LEU A 192 12.06 -2.32 20.70
N ALA A 193 13.18 -2.91 20.24
CA ALA A 193 13.92 -3.90 21.03
C ALA A 193 14.48 -3.29 22.32
N SER A 194 15.02 -2.06 22.26
CA SER A 194 15.54 -1.36 23.43
C SER A 194 14.45 -1.03 24.46
N GLN A 195 13.26 -0.63 24.00
CA GLN A 195 12.12 -0.37 24.87
C GLN A 195 11.60 -1.63 25.53
N SER A 196 11.55 -2.76 24.80
CA SER A 196 11.16 -4.06 25.36
C SER A 196 12.12 -4.52 26.46
N ALA A 197 13.43 -4.30 26.30
CA ALA A 197 14.44 -4.67 27.28
C ALA A 197 14.39 -3.82 28.57
N SER A 198 13.82 -2.62 28.51
CA SER A 198 13.72 -1.70 29.64
C SER A 198 12.54 -1.98 30.58
N GLN A 199 11.66 -2.94 30.25
CA GLN A 199 10.48 -3.24 31.06
C GLN A 199 10.82 -3.96 32.38
N PRO A 200 10.17 -3.60 33.51
CA PRO A 200 10.36 -4.28 34.79
C PRO A 200 9.98 -5.77 34.70
N SER A 201 10.83 -6.64 35.22
CA SER A 201 10.73 -8.11 35.18
C SER A 201 9.56 -8.72 35.97
N SER A 202 8.63 -7.92 36.49
CA SER A 202 7.47 -8.35 37.28
C SER A 202 6.20 -8.63 36.48
N VAL A 203 6.19 -8.37 35.16
CA VAL A 203 5.07 -8.72 34.27
C VAL A 203 5.41 -10.02 33.53
N PRO A 204 4.71 -11.14 33.81
CA PRO A 204 4.93 -12.38 33.09
C PRO A 204 4.38 -12.23 31.67
N THR A 205 5.20 -12.60 30.68
CA THR A 205 4.96 -12.54 29.22
C THR A 205 4.95 -11.14 28.60
N SER A 206 6.13 -10.57 28.33
CA SER A 206 6.23 -9.43 27.39
C SER A 206 6.00 -9.96 25.98
N THR A 207 4.78 -9.78 25.49
CA THR A 207 4.48 -9.95 24.06
C THR A 207 5.47 -9.09 23.26
N PRO A 208 6.12 -9.60 22.21
CA PRO A 208 7.05 -8.80 21.42
C PRO A 208 6.32 -7.58 20.86
N LEU A 209 6.91 -6.39 21.01
CA LEU A 209 6.32 -5.15 20.46
C LEU A 209 6.16 -5.20 18.94
N ILE A 210 6.90 -6.08 18.25
CA ILE A 210 6.73 -6.37 16.82
C ILE A 210 6.02 -7.71 16.70
N ALA A 211 4.71 -7.67 16.44
CA ALA A 211 3.87 -8.87 16.30
C ALA A 211 4.03 -9.53 14.92
N HIS A 212 4.45 -8.77 13.91
CA HIS A 212 4.60 -9.26 12.55
C HIS A 212 5.67 -8.46 11.81
N HIS A 213 6.52 -9.15 11.05
CA HIS A 213 7.56 -8.55 10.21
C HIS A 213 7.71 -9.35 8.93
N THR A 214 7.47 -8.71 7.78
CA THR A 214 7.81 -9.29 6.47
C THR A 214 8.75 -8.38 5.71
N THR A 215 9.65 -8.97 4.94
CA THR A 215 10.65 -8.28 4.12
C THR A 215 10.46 -8.58 2.63
N TRP A 216 10.71 -7.56 1.81
CA TRP A 216 10.50 -7.60 0.36
C TRP A 216 11.62 -6.84 -0.37
N ASN A 217 12.04 -7.33 -1.54
CA ASN A 217 12.90 -6.57 -2.43
C ASN A 217 12.07 -5.51 -3.14
N LEU A 218 12.38 -4.23 -2.91
CA LEU A 218 11.69 -3.13 -3.59
C LEU A 218 12.38 -2.85 -4.93
N TYR A 219 11.60 -2.94 -6.00
CA TYR A 219 12.03 -2.58 -7.35
C TYR A 219 11.47 -1.21 -7.73
N LEU A 220 12.33 -0.32 -8.24
CA LEU A 220 11.92 0.93 -8.86
C LEU A 220 11.84 0.75 -10.38
N ILE A 221 10.72 1.12 -10.98
CA ILE A 221 10.44 0.91 -12.40
C ILE A 221 9.99 2.24 -13.02
N PRO A 222 10.68 2.76 -14.04
CA PRO A 222 10.26 3.98 -14.72
C PRO A 222 8.97 3.73 -15.51
N THR A 223 8.06 4.70 -15.52
CA THR A 223 6.82 4.62 -16.32
C THR A 223 7.06 4.88 -17.80
N THR A 224 8.18 5.53 -18.14
CA THR A 224 8.67 5.64 -19.51
C THR A 224 9.52 4.41 -19.87
N PRO A 225 9.06 3.55 -20.78
CA PRO A 225 9.81 2.35 -21.14
C PRO A 225 11.13 2.73 -21.82
N SER A 226 12.20 2.02 -21.47
CA SER A 226 13.46 2.11 -22.21
C SER A 226 13.23 1.68 -23.65
N THR A 227 13.64 2.52 -24.61
CA THR A 227 13.49 2.27 -26.06
C THR A 227 14.10 0.95 -26.54
N HIS A 228 15.02 0.38 -25.77
CA HIS A 228 15.69 -0.90 -26.06
C HIS A 228 14.91 -2.15 -25.62
N LEU A 229 13.83 -2.02 -24.84
CA LEU A 229 13.06 -3.16 -24.36
C LEU A 229 11.90 -3.44 -25.31
N LEU A 230 12.15 -4.21 -26.36
CA LEU A 230 11.11 -4.64 -27.31
C LEU A 230 9.97 -5.35 -26.58
N SER A 231 8.73 -4.93 -26.87
CA SER A 231 7.53 -5.67 -26.48
C SER A 231 7.15 -6.57 -27.64
N TYR A 232 7.40 -7.87 -27.47
CA TYR A 232 6.84 -8.86 -28.36
C TYR A 232 5.34 -8.94 -28.08
N PRO A 233 4.49 -8.79 -29.11
CA PRO A 233 3.06 -9.03 -28.93
C PRO A 233 2.85 -10.46 -28.41
N PRO A 234 1.78 -10.68 -27.63
CA PRO A 234 1.50 -12.01 -27.11
C PRO A 234 1.29 -13.00 -28.27
N PRO A 235 1.61 -14.29 -28.06
CA PRO A 235 1.57 -15.31 -29.11
C PRO A 235 0.17 -15.61 -29.66
N HIS A 236 -0.89 -15.16 -28.97
CA HIS A 236 -2.28 -15.33 -29.34
C HIS A 236 -2.99 -13.97 -29.33
N PRO A 237 -4.06 -13.80 -30.13
CA PRO A 237 -4.87 -12.59 -30.07
C PRO A 237 -5.57 -12.53 -28.70
N PHE A 238 -5.17 -11.57 -27.88
CA PHE A 238 -5.86 -11.22 -26.63
C PHE A 238 -6.46 -9.83 -26.76
N THR A 239 -7.60 -9.62 -26.10
CA THR A 239 -8.13 -8.28 -25.91
C THR A 239 -7.59 -7.72 -24.60
N ILE A 240 -7.01 -6.52 -24.64
CA ILE A 240 -6.56 -5.80 -23.44
C ILE A 240 -7.72 -4.94 -22.94
N SER A 241 -8.03 -5.04 -21.65
CA SER A 241 -9.04 -4.21 -21.00
C SER A 241 -8.68 -3.94 -19.54
N ARG A 242 -9.39 -3.04 -18.86
CA ARG A 242 -9.35 -2.99 -17.39
C ARG A 242 -10.00 -4.25 -16.82
N VAL A 243 -9.61 -4.66 -15.61
CA VAL A 243 -10.23 -5.83 -14.99
C VAL A 243 -11.73 -5.59 -14.76
N PRO A 244 -12.63 -6.36 -15.39
CA PRO A 244 -14.06 -6.16 -15.24
C PRO A 244 -14.57 -6.55 -13.84
N PRO A 245 -15.62 -5.89 -13.31
CA PRO A 245 -16.16 -6.18 -11.98
C PRO A 245 -16.52 -7.65 -11.74
N GLN A 246 -17.05 -8.34 -12.75
CA GLN A 246 -17.40 -9.77 -12.66
C GLN A 246 -16.20 -10.69 -12.43
N HIS A 247 -14.97 -10.23 -12.68
CA HIS A 247 -13.74 -11.01 -12.47
C HIS A 247 -13.05 -10.70 -11.13
N ILE A 248 -13.53 -9.73 -10.35
CA ILE A 248 -12.93 -9.38 -9.05
C ILE A 248 -12.89 -10.57 -8.06
N PRO A 249 -13.93 -11.42 -7.94
CA PRO A 249 -13.85 -12.59 -7.07
C PRO A 249 -12.69 -13.53 -7.41
N LEU A 250 -12.38 -13.71 -8.71
CA LEU A 250 -11.25 -14.52 -9.16
C LEU A 250 -9.90 -13.88 -8.81
N VAL A 251 -9.78 -12.56 -8.96
CA VAL A 251 -8.58 -11.82 -8.56
C VAL A 251 -8.33 -11.96 -7.06
N ILE A 252 -9.38 -11.82 -6.24
CA ILE A 252 -9.29 -11.98 -4.79
C ILE A 252 -8.89 -13.41 -4.43
N SER A 253 -9.54 -14.42 -5.02
CA SER A 253 -9.28 -15.83 -4.69
C SER A 253 -7.89 -16.33 -5.08
N THR A 254 -7.14 -15.58 -5.88
CA THR A 254 -5.79 -15.92 -6.35
C THR A 254 -4.69 -15.11 -5.67
N SER A 255 -5.05 -14.14 -4.82
CA SER A 255 -4.10 -13.34 -4.04
C SER A 255 -3.90 -13.94 -2.65
N ALA A 256 -2.64 -14.10 -2.23
CA ALA A 256 -2.30 -14.42 -0.85
C ALA A 256 -2.44 -13.22 0.10
N ILE A 257 -2.45 -12.00 -0.46
CA ILE A 257 -2.65 -10.76 0.30
C ILE A 257 -4.15 -10.43 0.21
N PRO A 258 -4.89 -10.41 1.34
CA PRO A 258 -6.29 -10.03 1.33
C PRO A 258 -6.47 -8.61 0.76
N ARG A 259 -7.42 -8.46 -0.16
CA ARG A 259 -7.78 -7.17 -0.77
C ARG A 259 -9.28 -7.00 -0.76
N GLU A 260 -9.73 -5.80 -0.40
CA GLU A 260 -11.13 -5.42 -0.52
C GLU A 260 -11.51 -5.25 -2.00
N ALA A 261 -12.69 -5.76 -2.38
CA ALA A 261 -13.19 -5.65 -3.75
C ALA A 261 -13.32 -4.18 -4.21
N SER A 262 -13.77 -3.31 -3.30
CA SER A 262 -13.88 -1.87 -3.53
C SER A 262 -12.53 -1.21 -3.83
N THR A 263 -11.47 -1.64 -3.13
CA THR A 263 -10.10 -1.16 -3.38
C THR A 263 -9.63 -1.56 -4.77
N LEU A 264 -9.83 -2.82 -5.19
CA LEU A 264 -9.41 -3.28 -6.52
C LEU A 264 -10.16 -2.56 -7.66
N LEU A 265 -11.47 -2.33 -7.49
CA LEU A 265 -12.29 -1.65 -8.49
C LEU A 265 -11.88 -0.20 -8.74
N ALA A 266 -11.27 0.45 -7.75
CA ALA A 266 -10.86 1.85 -7.82
C ALA A 266 -9.37 2.03 -8.21
N GLN A 267 -8.67 0.95 -8.51
CA GLN A 267 -7.25 0.96 -8.90
C GLN A 267 -7.06 0.84 -10.42
N PRO A 268 -6.03 1.49 -10.98
CA PRO A 268 -5.57 1.20 -12.34
C PRO A 268 -5.29 -0.28 -12.48
N SER A 269 -5.89 -0.90 -13.49
CA SER A 269 -5.72 -2.33 -13.75
C SER A 269 -5.74 -2.59 -15.24
N LEU A 270 -5.06 -3.66 -15.64
CA LEU A 270 -5.21 -4.23 -16.97
C LEU A 270 -5.28 -5.74 -16.89
N CYS A 271 -5.94 -6.33 -17.88
CA CYS A 271 -5.98 -7.76 -18.08
C CYS A 271 -6.00 -8.17 -19.56
N LEU A 272 -5.70 -9.44 -19.79
CA LEU A 272 -5.85 -10.12 -21.08
C LEU A 272 -7.09 -10.99 -21.06
N LEU A 273 -7.98 -10.77 -22.03
CA LEU A 273 -9.19 -11.54 -22.26
C LEU A 273 -9.01 -12.44 -23.48
N THR A 274 -9.47 -13.69 -23.37
CA THR A 274 -9.54 -14.61 -24.52
C THR A 274 -10.51 -14.06 -25.57
N PRO A 275 -10.29 -14.36 -26.86
CA PRO A 275 -11.28 -14.06 -27.90
C PRO A 275 -12.65 -14.65 -27.55
N SER A 276 -13.71 -13.94 -27.89
CA SER A 276 -15.06 -14.52 -27.90
C SER A 276 -15.08 -15.62 -28.97
N SER A 277 -15.25 -16.88 -28.58
CA SER A 277 -15.46 -17.93 -29.57
C SER A 277 -16.73 -17.61 -30.37
N PRO A 278 -16.66 -17.52 -31.71
CA PRO A 278 -17.87 -17.49 -32.50
C PRO A 278 -18.63 -18.79 -32.20
N SER A 279 -19.93 -18.68 -31.89
CA SER A 279 -20.81 -19.84 -31.72
C SER A 279 -20.60 -20.79 -32.90
N SER A 280 -20.11 -22.00 -32.64
CA SER A 280 -19.83 -22.99 -33.69
C SER A 280 -21.05 -23.11 -34.61
N PRO A 281 -20.90 -23.04 -35.95
CA PRO A 281 -22.01 -23.34 -36.84
C PRO A 281 -22.41 -24.79 -36.59
N SER A 282 -23.67 -24.99 -36.21
CA SER A 282 -24.25 -26.31 -36.02
C SER A 282 -24.09 -27.12 -37.30
N SER A 283 -23.14 -28.06 -37.32
CA SER A 283 -23.03 -29.07 -38.36
C SER A 283 -24.15 -30.10 -38.16
N SER A 284 -25.39 -29.71 -38.46
CA SER A 284 -26.50 -30.62 -38.63
C SER A 284 -26.99 -30.50 -40.07
N SER A 285 -26.49 -31.38 -40.93
CA SER A 285 -27.10 -31.69 -42.21
C SER A 285 -28.45 -32.37 -41.95
N SER A 286 -29.52 -31.59 -41.81
CA SER A 286 -30.90 -32.07 -41.86
C SER A 286 -31.80 -30.97 -42.43
N PRO A 287 -32.84 -31.32 -43.23
CA PRO A 287 -33.61 -30.37 -44.03
C PRO A 287 -34.57 -29.50 -43.18
N PRO A 288 -35.09 -28.38 -43.74
CA PRO A 288 -35.55 -27.25 -42.95
C PRO A 288 -36.91 -27.52 -42.30
N SER A 289 -36.93 -27.58 -40.97
CA SER A 289 -38.14 -27.37 -40.17
C SER A 289 -38.03 -25.97 -39.57
N GLN A 290 -38.96 -25.08 -39.92
CA GLN A 290 -39.04 -23.74 -39.37
C GLN A 290 -39.32 -23.80 -37.87
N THR A 291 -38.29 -23.62 -37.05
CA THR A 291 -38.43 -23.22 -35.64
C THR A 291 -37.25 -22.32 -35.27
N SER A 292 -37.59 -21.05 -35.00
CA SER A 292 -36.85 -20.05 -34.22
C SER A 292 -35.43 -20.42 -33.79
N SER A 293 -34.45 -19.91 -34.53
CA SER A 293 -33.02 -19.97 -34.19
C SER A 293 -32.71 -19.11 -32.97
N THR A 294 -32.77 -19.69 -31.77
CA THR A 294 -32.06 -19.15 -30.61
C THR A 294 -30.58 -19.47 -30.77
N SER A 295 -29.83 -18.53 -31.34
CA SER A 295 -28.36 -18.57 -31.34
C SER A 295 -27.88 -18.63 -29.90
N SER A 296 -27.16 -19.69 -29.52
CA SER A 296 -26.51 -19.78 -28.21
C SER A 296 -25.67 -18.53 -27.97
N PRO A 297 -25.77 -17.87 -26.80
CA PRO A 297 -24.97 -16.69 -26.52
C PRO A 297 -23.47 -17.04 -26.63
N PRO A 298 -22.64 -16.12 -27.16
CA PRO A 298 -21.20 -16.33 -27.23
C PRO A 298 -20.67 -16.65 -25.83
N SER A 299 -19.74 -17.61 -25.74
CA SER A 299 -19.12 -17.95 -24.46
C SER A 299 -18.46 -16.70 -23.87
N PRO A 300 -18.67 -16.41 -22.58
CA PRO A 300 -18.12 -15.21 -21.95
C PRO A 300 -16.60 -15.21 -22.07
N GLN A 301 -16.03 -14.05 -22.41
CA GLN A 301 -14.58 -13.88 -22.47
C GLN A 301 -13.98 -14.18 -21.09
N GLN A 302 -12.90 -14.96 -21.06
CA GLN A 302 -12.21 -15.31 -19.82
C GLN A 302 -10.95 -14.49 -19.66
N ILE A 303 -10.71 -14.03 -18.44
CA ILE A 303 -9.47 -13.36 -18.06
C ILE A 303 -8.35 -14.39 -17.85
N THR A 304 -7.18 -14.17 -18.45
CA THR A 304 -6.04 -15.11 -18.37
C THR A 304 -4.87 -14.57 -17.56
N THR A 305 -4.74 -13.25 -17.51
CA THR A 305 -3.61 -12.54 -16.93
C THR A 305 -4.06 -11.14 -16.52
N TRP A 306 -3.60 -10.61 -15.38
CA TRP A 306 -3.93 -9.27 -14.91
C TRP A 306 -2.85 -8.67 -14.02
N SER A 307 -2.91 -7.36 -13.82
CA SER A 307 -2.06 -6.62 -12.89
C SER A 307 -2.74 -5.30 -12.48
N TYR A 308 -2.30 -4.74 -11.35
CA TYR A 308 -2.85 -3.53 -10.75
C TYR A 308 -1.73 -2.55 -10.37
N ILE A 309 -2.07 -1.25 -10.32
CA ILE A 309 -1.29 -0.23 -9.62
C ILE A 309 -2.00 0.10 -8.30
N GLY A 310 -1.34 -0.16 -7.19
CA GLY A 310 -1.79 0.18 -5.85
C GLY A 310 -1.87 1.69 -5.65
N ILE A 311 -2.59 2.10 -4.61
CA ILE A 311 -2.77 3.53 -4.26
C ILE A 311 -1.47 4.23 -3.83
N ASP A 312 -0.44 3.47 -3.48
CA ASP A 312 0.93 3.93 -3.24
C ASP A 312 1.79 3.87 -4.51
N GLY A 313 1.24 3.55 -5.67
CA GLY A 313 2.01 3.39 -6.91
C GLY A 313 2.73 2.05 -7.02
N THR A 314 2.31 1.03 -6.26
CA THR A 314 2.87 -0.32 -6.34
C THR A 314 2.30 -1.10 -7.52
N LEU A 315 3.13 -1.59 -8.44
CA LEU A 315 2.78 -2.65 -9.37
C LEU A 315 2.56 -3.94 -8.59
N SER A 316 1.31 -4.36 -8.48
CA SER A 316 0.87 -5.42 -7.58
C SER A 316 -0.16 -6.33 -8.23
N THR A 317 -0.50 -7.42 -7.52
CA THR A 317 -1.54 -8.37 -7.92
C THR A 317 -1.34 -8.89 -9.36
N LEU A 318 -0.07 -9.01 -9.78
CA LEU A 318 0.30 -9.56 -11.07
C LEU A 318 0.12 -11.07 -11.03
N TYR A 319 -0.73 -11.60 -11.91
CA TYR A 319 -1.00 -13.02 -11.94
C TYR A 319 -1.25 -13.50 -13.37
N VAL A 320 -0.82 -14.74 -13.63
CA VAL A 320 -1.07 -15.47 -14.88
C VAL A 320 -1.66 -16.83 -14.51
N LEU A 321 -2.83 -17.14 -15.07
CA LEU A 321 -3.46 -18.45 -14.91
C LEU A 321 -2.48 -19.56 -15.26
N PRO A 322 -2.42 -20.67 -14.49
CA PRO A 322 -1.45 -21.75 -14.71
C PRO A 322 -1.38 -22.24 -16.16
N THR A 323 -2.52 -22.34 -16.85
CA THR A 323 -2.64 -22.78 -18.24
C THR A 323 -2.05 -21.81 -19.28
N HIS A 324 -1.72 -20.58 -18.88
CA HIS A 324 -1.21 -19.51 -19.75
C HIS A 324 0.19 -19.00 -19.35
N ARG A 325 0.87 -19.70 -18.43
CA ARG A 325 2.24 -19.36 -17.99
C ARG A 325 3.27 -19.67 -19.07
N ASN A 326 4.46 -19.08 -18.92
CA ASN A 326 5.60 -19.24 -19.83
C ASN A 326 5.38 -18.71 -21.26
N LEU A 327 4.34 -17.89 -21.47
CA LEU A 327 4.02 -17.24 -22.74
C LEU A 327 4.41 -15.75 -22.77
N GLY A 328 5.15 -15.26 -21.77
CA GLY A 328 5.55 -13.84 -21.66
C GLY A 328 4.44 -12.87 -21.23
N LEU A 329 3.24 -13.37 -20.94
CA LEU A 329 2.05 -12.54 -20.66
C LEU A 329 2.19 -11.63 -19.43
N ALA A 330 2.87 -12.10 -18.38
CA ALA A 330 3.10 -11.31 -17.17
C ALA A 330 3.86 -10.01 -17.47
N THR A 331 4.99 -10.12 -18.16
CA THR A 331 5.79 -8.96 -18.58
C THR A 331 5.01 -8.07 -19.54
N TYR A 332 4.28 -8.66 -20.47
CA TYR A 332 3.49 -7.91 -21.44
C TYR A 332 2.43 -7.03 -20.76
N ILE A 333 1.57 -7.61 -19.91
CA ILE A 333 0.50 -6.85 -19.25
C ILE A 333 1.06 -5.81 -18.29
N ALA A 334 2.13 -6.14 -17.56
CA ALA A 334 2.74 -5.23 -16.61
C ALA A 334 3.37 -4.02 -17.33
N ARG A 335 4.04 -4.26 -18.46
CA ARG A 335 4.60 -3.18 -19.29
C ARG A 335 3.52 -2.28 -19.85
N GLU A 336 2.44 -2.87 -20.35
CA GLU A 336 1.30 -2.10 -20.86
C GLU A 336 0.69 -1.25 -19.75
N LEU A 337 0.48 -1.82 -18.56
CA LEU A 337 -0.10 -1.11 -17.41
C LEU A 337 0.77 0.07 -16.97
N VAL A 338 2.08 -0.16 -16.79
CA VAL A 338 3.05 0.85 -16.39
C VAL A 338 3.18 1.95 -17.46
N GLY A 339 3.21 1.58 -18.74
CA GLY A 339 3.27 2.54 -19.84
C GLY A 339 2.00 3.39 -19.96
N ARG A 340 0.81 2.79 -19.80
CA ARG A 340 -0.47 3.52 -19.78
C ARG A 340 -0.58 4.47 -18.60
N LEU A 341 -0.08 4.07 -17.44
CA LEU A 341 0.03 4.96 -16.27
C LEU A 341 0.89 6.18 -16.59
N GLY A 342 2.09 5.98 -17.16
CA GLY A 342 2.98 7.07 -17.54
C GLY A 342 2.40 8.03 -18.58
N ARG A 343 1.48 7.56 -19.43
CA ARG A 343 0.74 8.40 -20.40
C ARG A 343 -0.51 9.07 -19.80
N GLY A 344 -0.82 8.82 -18.53
CA GLY A 344 -1.98 9.39 -17.84
C GLY A 344 -3.31 8.79 -18.28
N GLU A 345 -3.35 7.55 -18.77
CA GLU A 345 -4.58 6.87 -19.23
C GLU A 345 -5.51 6.42 -18.08
N PHE A 346 -5.14 6.70 -16.82
CA PHE A 346 -5.92 6.41 -15.62
C PHE A 346 -6.31 7.66 -14.82
N LYS A 347 -6.30 8.84 -15.46
CA LYS A 347 -6.70 10.12 -14.84
C LYS A 347 -8.15 10.12 -14.35
N ASP A 348 -9.03 9.37 -15.00
CA ASP A 348 -10.42 9.15 -14.58
C ASP A 348 -10.53 8.43 -13.23
N LEU A 349 -9.50 7.65 -12.86
CA LEU A 349 -9.37 7.03 -11.53
C LEU A 349 -8.57 7.89 -10.56
N GLY A 350 -8.12 9.09 -10.95
CA GLY A 350 -7.25 9.97 -10.16
C GLY A 350 -5.76 9.61 -10.18
N PHE A 351 -5.32 8.79 -11.14
CA PHE A 351 -3.90 8.42 -11.31
C PHE A 351 -3.32 9.07 -12.55
N ASN A 352 -2.51 10.11 -12.36
CA ASN A 352 -1.98 10.94 -13.45
C ASN A 352 -0.61 10.48 -14.00
N GLY A 353 0.12 9.63 -13.27
CA GLY A 353 1.44 9.14 -13.66
C GLY A 353 2.58 10.14 -13.49
N GLU A 354 2.35 11.28 -12.83
CA GLU A 354 3.30 12.40 -12.75
C GLU A 354 4.58 12.11 -11.98
N SER A 355 4.60 11.08 -11.12
CA SER A 355 5.83 10.68 -10.46
C SER A 355 6.88 10.18 -11.47
N GLY A 356 6.47 9.65 -12.62
CA GLY A 356 7.38 8.99 -13.56
C GLY A 356 7.84 7.60 -13.11
N TRP A 357 7.35 7.10 -11.97
CA TRP A 357 7.82 5.87 -11.33
C TRP A 357 6.67 5.03 -10.80
N VAL A 358 6.79 3.71 -10.95
CA VAL A 358 6.10 2.73 -10.11
C VAL A 358 7.13 1.97 -9.29
N HIS A 359 6.68 1.33 -8.22
CA HIS A 359 7.52 0.41 -7.47
C HIS A 359 6.86 -0.97 -7.36
N ALA A 360 7.61 -1.99 -6.95
CA ALA A 360 7.04 -3.31 -6.69
C ALA A 360 7.77 -3.97 -5.52
N ASP A 361 7.01 -4.45 -4.55
CA ASP A 361 7.52 -5.31 -3.48
C ASP A 361 7.52 -6.76 -3.96
N VAL A 362 8.71 -7.32 -4.13
CA VAL A 362 8.90 -8.70 -4.62
C VAL A 362 9.51 -9.54 -3.51
N LYS A 363 8.86 -10.66 -3.16
CA LYS A 363 9.41 -11.59 -2.17
C LYS A 363 10.76 -12.10 -2.66
N GLU A 364 11.77 -12.04 -1.80
CA GLU A 364 13.10 -12.56 -2.12
C GLU A 364 13.02 -14.02 -2.59
N GLY A 365 13.71 -14.33 -3.70
CA GLY A 365 13.69 -15.66 -4.30
C GLY A 365 12.50 -15.92 -5.22
N ASN A 366 11.59 -14.95 -5.39
CA ASN A 366 10.54 -15.03 -6.42
C ASN A 366 11.11 -14.69 -7.81
N VAL A 367 11.89 -15.62 -8.36
CA VAL A 367 12.66 -15.45 -9.61
C VAL A 367 11.78 -15.00 -10.78
N GLY A 368 10.52 -15.44 -10.83
CA GLY A 368 9.56 -15.04 -11.87
C GLY A 368 9.21 -13.56 -11.80
N SER A 369 8.86 -13.07 -10.61
CA SER A 369 8.52 -11.64 -10.41
C SER A 369 9.76 -10.75 -10.54
N GLU A 370 10.90 -11.18 -10.01
CA GLU A 370 12.19 -10.48 -10.19
C GLU A 370 12.59 -10.40 -11.68
N GLY A 371 12.30 -11.45 -12.45
CA GLY A 371 12.46 -11.48 -13.91
C GLY A 371 11.57 -10.46 -14.62
N VAL A 372 10.29 -10.39 -14.23
CA VAL A 372 9.36 -9.38 -14.75
C VAL A 372 9.87 -7.97 -14.44
N MET A 373 10.23 -7.67 -13.19
CA MET A 373 10.70 -6.34 -12.82
C MET A 373 11.93 -5.91 -13.63
N ARG A 374 12.91 -6.80 -13.80
CA ARG A 374 14.07 -6.54 -14.67
C ARG A 374 13.67 -6.30 -16.13
N ALA A 375 12.72 -7.07 -16.66
CA ALA A 375 12.22 -6.91 -18.03
C ALA A 375 11.39 -5.64 -18.25
N LEU A 376 10.93 -4.99 -17.18
CA LEU A 376 10.32 -3.65 -17.21
C LEU A 376 11.36 -2.52 -17.11
N GLY A 377 12.66 -2.85 -17.04
CA GLY A 377 13.73 -1.88 -16.76
C GLY A 377 13.85 -1.54 -15.27
N GLY A 378 13.15 -2.28 -14.42
CA GLY A 378 13.19 -2.10 -12.98
C GLY A 378 14.52 -2.51 -12.37
N LYS A 379 14.93 -1.78 -11.34
CA LYS A 379 16.14 -2.06 -10.56
C LYS A 379 15.74 -2.36 -9.12
N LYS A 380 16.28 -3.45 -8.55
CA LYS A 380 16.23 -3.64 -7.10
C LYS A 380 16.97 -2.48 -6.47
N ALA A 381 16.29 -1.71 -5.66
CA ALA A 381 16.83 -0.48 -5.08
C ALA A 381 17.24 -0.72 -3.62
N TRP A 382 16.37 -1.34 -2.84
CA TRP A 382 16.56 -1.59 -1.40
C TRP A 382 15.57 -2.66 -0.90
N VAL A 383 15.53 -2.90 0.41
CA VAL A 383 14.59 -3.82 1.07
C VAL A 383 13.51 -3.01 1.80
N SER A 384 12.26 -3.33 1.54
CA SER A 384 11.11 -2.80 2.29
C SER A 384 10.67 -3.82 3.33
N SER A 385 10.10 -3.31 4.44
CA SER A 385 9.50 -4.13 5.49
C SER A 385 8.09 -3.67 5.84
N TYR A 386 7.23 -4.64 6.14
CA TYR A 386 5.91 -4.38 6.70
C TYR A 386 5.86 -4.89 8.15
N LEU A 387 5.72 -3.95 9.09
CA LEU A 387 5.81 -4.18 10.53
C LEU A 387 4.46 -3.94 11.20
N TRP A 388 4.07 -4.80 12.13
CA TRP A 388 2.94 -4.58 13.03
C TRP A 388 3.48 -4.32 14.43
N VAL A 389 3.31 -3.10 14.91
CA VAL A 389 3.90 -2.61 16.15
C VAL A 389 2.81 -2.41 17.20
N ASP A 390 2.85 -3.17 18.29
CA ASP A 390 1.94 -3.00 19.42
C ASP A 390 2.31 -1.74 20.22
N CYS A 391 1.51 -0.69 20.08
CA CYS A 391 1.71 0.56 20.81
C CYS A 391 1.01 0.60 22.17
N GLY A 392 0.19 -0.42 22.49
CA GLY A 392 -0.39 -0.60 23.81
C GLY A 392 0.69 -0.84 24.87
N GLY A 393 1.72 -1.61 24.52
CA GLY A 393 2.87 -1.90 25.37
C GLY A 393 3.95 -0.80 25.47
N LEU A 394 3.85 0.27 24.67
CA LEU A 394 4.83 1.36 24.70
C LEU A 394 4.68 2.24 25.95
N HIS A 395 5.74 2.38 26.74
CA HIS A 395 5.81 3.38 27.82
C HIS A 395 6.24 4.73 27.25
N GLY A 396 5.60 5.81 27.73
CA GLY A 396 5.79 7.18 27.25
C GLY A 396 7.05 7.85 27.76
#